data_AF-A0A853M6X5-F1
#
_entry.id   AF-A0A853M6X5-F1
#
_cell.length_a   1.000
_cell.length_b   1.000
_cell.length_c   1.000
_cell.angle_alpha   90.00
_cell.angle_beta   90.00
_cell.angle_gamma   90.00
#
_symmetry.space_group_name_H-M   'P 1'
#
loop_
_entity.id
_entity.type
_entity.pdbx_description
1 polymer ?
#
loop_
_entity_poly.entity_id
_entity_poly.type
_entity_poly.pdbx_seq_one_letter_code
_entity_poly.pdbx_strand_id
1 'polypeptide(L)'
;MRLPRDDEGQQPRESTAHGALHWAPHHDAGFSVRMHEIARWVSDARPEAVVVDVSVEVAVFIRLLGVPVIVMALPGNRVDAPHVLVHRLADHIVAAWPRALCVPSWLRQWDEKTSYVGGISRFEGRDGGDSGSLIPAKPLSETRVLVLSGAGDAFGASLQDCAAAHSVQSWTTLGGTGGSWKPDPWRDIREADVVVTHAGQSCIADVAAARRPATVVPQSRPFDEQRATARVLKRHRLAVVAQRVPDPRAWPALLTAATETDPQRWRRWEVAGAANRAAEAIESTARRCRQGT
;
A
#
# COMPACT_ATOMS: atom_id res chain seq x y z
N MET A 1 4.59 -15.38 -15.16
CA MET A 1 6.02 -15.73 -14.95
C MET A 1 6.33 -15.56 -13.47
N ARG A 2 7.07 -16.48 -12.85
CA ARG A 2 7.60 -16.31 -11.50
C ARG A 2 9.11 -16.08 -11.62
N LEU A 3 9.58 -14.95 -11.13
CA LEU A 3 11.00 -14.60 -11.18
C LEU A 3 11.75 -15.27 -10.02
N PRO A 4 13.04 -15.61 -10.19
CA PRO A 4 13.87 -16.08 -9.09
C PRO A 4 14.00 -14.99 -8.01
N ARG A 5 14.31 -15.43 -6.80
CA ARG A 5 14.70 -14.53 -5.71
C ARG A 5 16.10 -14.00 -5.96
N ASP A 6 16.34 -12.78 -5.53
CA ASP A 6 17.60 -12.06 -5.64
C ASP A 6 18.09 -11.58 -4.26
N ASP A 7 17.65 -12.24 -3.19
CA ASP A 7 17.95 -11.90 -1.79
C ASP A 7 18.53 -13.08 -0.98
N GLU A 8 19.06 -14.10 -1.66
CA GLU A 8 19.57 -15.34 -1.04
C GLU A 8 21.04 -15.24 -0.61
N GLY A 9 21.79 -14.24 -1.09
CA GLY A 9 23.18 -14.01 -0.72
C GLY A 9 23.33 -13.49 0.72
N GLN A 10 24.17 -14.14 1.54
CA GLN A 10 24.35 -13.79 2.96
C GLN A 10 24.86 -12.35 3.18
N GLN A 11 25.64 -11.80 2.24
CA GLN A 11 26.10 -10.41 2.24
C GLN A 11 26.28 -9.90 0.79
N PRO A 12 25.33 -9.14 0.25
CA PRO A 12 25.45 -8.59 -1.09
C PRO A 12 26.59 -7.56 -1.15
N ARG A 13 27.46 -7.65 -2.16
CA ARG A 13 28.57 -6.70 -2.38
C ARG A 13 28.13 -5.60 -3.34
N GLU A 14 28.50 -4.35 -3.05
CA GLU A 14 28.16 -3.18 -3.89
C GLU A 14 26.69 -3.14 -4.31
N SER A 15 25.77 -3.46 -3.38
CA SER A 15 24.33 -3.62 -3.65
C SER A 15 23.62 -2.37 -4.13
N THR A 16 24.26 -1.20 -4.12
CA THR A 16 23.63 0.07 -4.51
C THR A 16 24.26 0.68 -5.76
N ALA A 17 25.22 0.00 -6.39
CA ALA A 17 26.01 0.54 -7.49
C ALA A 17 26.55 1.96 -7.15
N HIS A 18 27.30 2.07 -6.05
CA HIS A 18 27.80 3.34 -5.51
C HIS A 18 26.70 4.38 -5.20
N GLY A 19 25.52 3.92 -4.77
CA GLY A 19 24.37 4.77 -4.42
C GLY A 19 23.50 5.22 -5.60
N ALA A 20 23.79 4.78 -6.83
CA ALA A 20 22.99 5.12 -8.01
C ALA A 20 21.65 4.38 -8.06
N LEU A 21 21.56 3.21 -7.41
CA LEU A 21 20.41 2.31 -7.39
C LEU A 21 20.14 1.81 -5.96
N HIS A 22 18.97 1.23 -5.72
CA HIS A 22 18.61 0.63 -4.42
C HIS A 22 19.06 -0.84 -4.30
N TRP A 23 19.07 -1.59 -5.41
CA TRP A 23 19.47 -3.01 -5.43
C TRP A 23 20.10 -3.46 -6.76
N ALA A 24 21.42 -3.46 -6.83
CA ALA A 24 22.24 -3.91 -7.96
C ALA A 24 23.55 -4.59 -7.50
N PRO A 25 23.47 -5.72 -6.76
CA PRO A 25 24.65 -6.38 -6.19
C PRO A 25 25.58 -7.00 -7.25
N HIS A 26 26.88 -6.97 -6.96
CA HIS A 26 27.89 -7.65 -7.79
C HIS A 26 27.77 -9.17 -7.70
N HIS A 27 27.81 -9.83 -8.87
CA HIS A 27 27.87 -11.28 -9.03
C HIS A 27 26.74 -12.06 -8.35
N ASP A 28 25.60 -11.42 -8.08
CA ASP A 28 24.42 -12.13 -7.58
C ASP A 28 23.76 -12.90 -8.72
N ALA A 29 23.73 -14.23 -8.59
CA ALA A 29 23.15 -15.11 -9.59
C ALA A 29 21.63 -14.91 -9.71
N GLY A 30 20.94 -14.72 -8.59
CA GLY A 30 19.49 -14.50 -8.56
C GLY A 30 19.10 -13.22 -9.30
N PHE A 31 19.82 -12.13 -9.03
CA PHE A 31 19.64 -10.85 -9.73
C PHE A 31 19.92 -10.98 -11.23
N SER A 32 21.02 -11.64 -11.61
CA SER A 32 21.37 -11.82 -13.02
C SER A 32 20.34 -12.67 -13.78
N VAL A 33 19.89 -13.80 -13.21
CA VAL A 33 18.84 -14.65 -13.82
C VAL A 33 17.51 -13.90 -13.87
N ARG A 34 17.17 -13.12 -12.83
CA ARG A 34 15.96 -12.28 -12.84
C ARG A 34 15.96 -11.30 -14.02
N MET A 35 17.06 -10.59 -14.26
CA MET A 35 17.17 -9.65 -15.38
C MET A 35 17.11 -10.37 -16.73
N HIS A 36 17.74 -11.55 -16.84
CA HIS A 36 17.66 -12.37 -18.04
C HIS A 36 16.22 -12.79 -18.37
N GLU A 37 15.47 -13.30 -17.38
CA GLU A 37 14.07 -13.72 -17.59
C GLU A 37 13.17 -12.55 -17.97
N ILE A 38 13.39 -11.37 -17.40
CA ILE A 38 12.68 -10.15 -17.79
C ILE A 38 12.97 -9.79 -19.26
N ALA A 39 14.25 -9.77 -19.66
CA ALA A 39 14.62 -9.44 -21.04
C ALA A 39 14.06 -10.44 -22.06
N ARG A 40 14.14 -11.73 -21.74
CA ARG A 40 13.56 -12.80 -22.56
C ARG A 40 12.05 -12.61 -22.72
N TRP A 41 11.34 -12.37 -21.62
CA TRP A 41 9.91 -12.12 -21.66
C TRP A 41 9.55 -10.87 -22.48
N VAL A 42 10.31 -9.78 -22.36
CA VAL A 42 10.09 -8.57 -23.18
C VAL A 42 10.29 -8.86 -24.67
N SER A 43 11.34 -9.60 -25.03
CA SER A 43 11.61 -9.99 -26.42
C SER A 43 10.48 -10.86 -26.99
N ASP A 44 9.98 -11.82 -26.21
CA ASP A 44 8.95 -12.76 -26.64
C ASP A 44 7.57 -12.09 -26.72
N ALA A 45 7.19 -11.34 -25.68
CA ALA A 45 5.85 -10.77 -25.54
C ALA A 45 5.68 -9.43 -26.27
N ARG A 46 6.77 -8.68 -26.49
CA ARG A 46 6.77 -7.32 -27.07
C ARG A 46 5.69 -6.42 -26.48
N PRO A 47 5.68 -6.21 -25.15
CA PRO A 47 4.64 -5.46 -24.47
C PRO A 47 4.58 -4.00 -24.95
N GLU A 48 3.38 -3.43 -25.01
CA GLU A 48 3.19 -2.02 -25.37
C GLU A 48 3.64 -1.07 -24.27
N ALA A 49 3.55 -1.52 -23.02
CA ALA A 49 4.03 -0.84 -21.84
C ALA A 49 4.16 -1.85 -20.69
N VAL A 50 4.92 -1.51 -19.66
CA VAL A 50 5.08 -2.33 -18.45
C VAL A 50 4.85 -1.47 -17.22
N VAL A 51 4.06 -1.99 -16.28
CA VAL A 51 3.88 -1.39 -14.96
C VAL A 51 4.92 -1.98 -14.00
N VAL A 52 5.70 -1.11 -13.38
CA VAL A 52 6.68 -1.48 -12.36
C VAL A 52 6.25 -0.95 -11.02
N ASP A 53 6.00 -1.88 -10.08
CA ASP A 53 5.67 -1.54 -8.70
C ASP A 53 6.97 -1.30 -7.91
N VAL A 54 7.36 -0.03 -7.83
CA VAL A 54 8.46 0.54 -7.01
C VAL A 54 9.90 0.27 -7.47
N SER A 55 10.24 -0.90 -8.01
CA SER A 55 11.65 -1.20 -8.33
C SER A 55 12.25 -0.24 -9.37
N VAL A 56 13.23 0.56 -8.95
CA VAL A 56 13.94 1.51 -9.82
C VAL A 56 14.72 0.76 -10.91
N GLU A 57 15.37 -0.34 -10.54
CA GLU A 57 16.24 -1.11 -11.42
C GLU A 57 15.46 -1.80 -12.52
N VAL A 58 14.34 -2.43 -12.18
CA VAL A 58 13.47 -3.05 -13.17
C VAL A 58 12.87 -1.99 -14.10
N ALA A 59 12.46 -0.83 -13.57
CA ALA A 59 11.95 0.26 -14.40
C ALA A 59 13.01 0.80 -15.38
N VAL A 60 14.23 1.07 -14.92
CA VAL A 60 15.34 1.50 -15.78
C VAL A 60 15.64 0.42 -16.82
N PHE A 61 15.73 -0.85 -16.41
CA PHE A 61 16.07 -1.95 -17.30
C PHE A 61 15.03 -2.17 -18.41
N ILE A 62 13.74 -2.18 -18.07
CA ILE A 62 12.65 -2.26 -19.05
C ILE A 62 12.72 -1.08 -20.04
N ARG A 63 13.01 0.13 -19.54
CA ARG A 63 13.12 1.30 -20.42
C ARG A 63 14.27 1.17 -21.41
N LEU A 64 15.40 0.58 -20.98
CA LEU A 64 16.56 0.27 -21.84
C LEU A 64 16.29 -0.84 -22.85
N LEU A 65 15.34 -1.74 -22.57
CA LEU A 65 14.82 -2.71 -23.55
C LEU A 65 13.85 -2.08 -24.56
N GLY A 66 13.65 -0.76 -24.51
CA GLY A 66 12.84 -0.01 -25.48
C GLY A 66 11.34 0.00 -25.19
N VAL A 67 10.91 -0.45 -24.00
CA VAL A 67 9.50 -0.54 -23.64
C VAL A 67 9.09 0.65 -22.75
N PRO A 68 7.94 1.29 -23.01
CA PRO A 68 7.37 2.31 -22.13
C PRO A 68 7.12 1.81 -20.70
N VAL A 69 7.38 2.64 -19.70
CA VAL A 69 7.31 2.28 -18.28
C VAL A 69 6.31 3.16 -17.54
N ILE A 70 5.36 2.52 -16.87
CA ILE A 70 4.51 3.13 -15.85
C ILE A 70 5.04 2.71 -14.48
N VAL A 71 5.21 3.65 -13.55
CA VAL A 71 5.62 3.32 -12.19
C VAL A 71 4.50 3.56 -11.18
N MET A 72 4.37 2.66 -10.21
CA MET A 72 3.54 2.89 -9.04
C MET A 72 4.31 3.76 -8.06
N ALA A 73 3.77 4.95 -7.77
CA ALA A 73 4.32 5.80 -6.72
C ALA A 73 3.92 5.25 -5.34
N LEU A 74 4.81 5.40 -4.36
CA LEU A 74 4.49 5.21 -2.95
C LEU A 74 4.52 6.55 -2.21
N PRO A 75 3.67 6.72 -1.17
CA PRO A 75 3.81 7.84 -0.24
C PRO A 75 5.19 7.86 0.43
N GLY A 76 5.52 8.94 1.14
CA GLY A 76 6.80 9.05 1.85
C GLY A 76 7.78 9.99 1.17
N ASN A 77 9.05 9.90 1.57
CA ASN A 77 10.13 10.74 1.06
C ASN A 77 10.81 10.06 -0.13
N ARG A 78 10.57 10.53 -1.36
CA ARG A 78 11.09 9.92 -2.59
C ARG A 78 11.99 10.88 -3.37
N VAL A 79 12.86 11.59 -2.65
CA VAL A 79 13.73 12.66 -3.19
C VAL A 79 15.17 12.22 -3.42
N ASP A 80 15.52 11.00 -3.03
CA ASP A 80 16.83 10.40 -3.32
C ASP A 80 17.01 10.17 -4.81
N ALA A 81 18.27 10.14 -5.24
CA ALA A 81 18.63 10.11 -6.66
C ALA A 81 17.99 8.95 -7.45
N PRO A 82 17.92 7.70 -6.95
CA PRO A 82 17.25 6.61 -7.67
C PRO A 82 15.76 6.85 -7.88
N HIS A 83 15.03 7.37 -6.87
CA HIS A 83 13.63 7.72 -7.05
C HIS A 83 13.43 8.91 -7.99
N VAL A 84 14.29 9.94 -7.92
CA VAL A 84 14.23 11.05 -8.88
C VAL A 84 14.46 10.56 -10.30
N LEU A 85 15.42 9.65 -10.50
CA LEU A 85 15.69 9.00 -11.78
C LEU A 85 14.46 8.24 -12.29
N VAL A 86 13.86 7.38 -11.46
CA VAL A 86 12.73 6.56 -11.90
C VAL A 86 11.49 7.39 -12.24
N HIS A 87 11.18 8.42 -11.45
CA HIS A 87 10.06 9.30 -11.76
C HIS A 87 10.34 10.14 -13.01
N ARG A 88 11.60 10.53 -13.25
CA ARG A 88 11.98 11.23 -14.48
C ARG A 88 11.82 10.35 -15.71
N LEU A 89 12.32 9.11 -15.68
CA LEU A 89 12.33 8.21 -16.84
C LEU A 89 10.94 7.65 -17.17
N ALA A 90 10.07 7.47 -16.16
CA ALA A 90 8.77 6.85 -16.35
C ALA A 90 7.92 7.66 -17.34
N ASP A 91 7.25 6.97 -18.26
CA ASP A 91 6.32 7.57 -19.21
C ASP A 91 5.01 7.98 -18.53
N HIS A 92 4.68 7.34 -17.39
CA HIS A 92 3.56 7.73 -16.52
C HIS A 92 3.77 7.26 -15.08
N ILE A 93 3.11 7.94 -14.13
CA ILE A 93 3.13 7.62 -12.71
C ILE A 93 1.70 7.37 -12.24
N VAL A 94 1.46 6.26 -11.55
CA VAL A 94 0.18 5.97 -10.89
C VAL A 94 0.35 6.13 -9.38
N ALA A 95 -0.40 7.05 -8.80
CA ALA A 95 -0.47 7.28 -7.36
C ALA A 95 -1.78 6.69 -6.81
N ALA A 96 -1.68 5.60 -6.04
CA ALA A 96 -2.83 4.89 -5.45
C ALA A 96 -3.37 5.58 -4.19
N TRP A 97 -3.61 6.89 -4.30
CA TRP A 97 -4.28 7.71 -3.28
C TRP A 97 -4.99 8.91 -3.94
N PRO A 98 -5.95 9.54 -3.25
CA PRO A 98 -6.67 10.70 -3.76
C PRO A 98 -5.81 11.95 -3.86
N ARG A 99 -5.88 12.65 -5.00
CA ARG A 99 -5.22 13.97 -5.18
C ARG A 99 -5.67 14.98 -4.13
N ALA A 100 -6.96 14.98 -3.82
CA ALA A 100 -7.60 15.93 -2.90
C ALA A 100 -7.08 15.83 -1.45
N LEU A 101 -6.54 14.68 -1.06
CA LEU A 101 -6.04 14.48 0.30
C LEU A 101 -4.59 14.90 0.46
N CYS A 102 -3.73 14.58 -0.52
CA CYS A 102 -2.33 14.96 -0.47
C CYS A 102 -1.65 14.81 -1.84
N VAL A 103 -0.95 15.86 -2.26
CA VAL A 103 0.06 15.79 -3.31
C VAL A 103 1.44 16.07 -2.68
N PRO A 104 2.29 15.05 -2.50
CA PRO A 104 3.65 15.24 -1.98
C PRO A 104 4.45 16.24 -2.81
N SER A 105 5.30 17.03 -2.16
CA SER A 105 6.08 18.08 -2.84
C SER A 105 6.96 17.53 -3.96
N TRP A 106 7.58 16.37 -3.74
CA TRP A 106 8.45 15.73 -4.71
C TRP A 106 7.71 15.25 -5.96
N LEU A 107 6.41 14.95 -5.84
CA LEU A 107 5.58 14.45 -6.94
C LEU A 107 4.99 15.59 -7.79
N ARG A 108 4.88 16.81 -7.23
CA ARG A 108 4.31 17.98 -7.94
C ARG A 108 5.02 18.30 -9.25
N GLN A 109 6.33 18.09 -9.32
CA GLN A 109 7.09 18.32 -10.56
C GLN A 109 6.75 17.33 -11.69
N TRP A 110 6.06 16.23 -11.36
CA TRP A 110 5.66 15.18 -12.29
C TRP A 110 4.13 15.14 -12.48
N ASP A 111 3.39 16.17 -12.04
CA ASP A 111 1.92 16.16 -12.00
C ASP A 111 1.30 15.97 -13.40
N GLU A 112 1.94 16.50 -14.44
CA GLU A 112 1.51 16.36 -15.85
C GLU A 112 1.44 14.91 -16.36
N LYS A 113 2.21 14.02 -15.74
CA LYS A 113 2.25 12.59 -16.06
C LYS A 113 1.89 11.70 -14.87
N THR A 114 1.12 12.23 -13.92
CA THR A 114 0.69 11.50 -12.73
C THR A 114 -0.82 11.36 -12.68
N SER A 115 -1.31 10.12 -12.60
CA SER A 115 -2.71 9.83 -12.29
C SER A 115 -2.88 9.47 -10.82
N TYR A 116 -3.67 10.26 -10.11
CA TYR A 116 -4.12 9.95 -8.75
C TYR A 116 -5.41 9.14 -8.85
N VAL A 117 -5.31 7.85 -8.55
CA VAL A 117 -6.39 6.90 -8.84
C VAL A 117 -7.23 6.58 -7.62
N GLY A 118 -6.90 7.09 -6.43
CA GLY A 118 -7.54 6.65 -5.18
C GLY A 118 -6.98 5.32 -4.68
N GLY A 119 -7.50 4.82 -3.56
CA GLY A 119 -7.03 3.57 -2.97
C GLY A 119 -7.47 2.34 -3.77
N ILE A 120 -6.54 1.58 -4.34
CA ILE A 120 -6.85 0.33 -5.05
C ILE A 120 -7.05 -0.80 -4.03
N SER A 121 -8.28 -1.33 -3.97
CA SER A 121 -8.62 -2.51 -3.17
C SER A 121 -9.19 -3.59 -4.09
N ARG A 122 -8.76 -4.84 -3.87
CA ARG A 122 -9.33 -6.00 -4.58
C ARG A 122 -10.77 -6.34 -4.15
N PHE A 123 -11.26 -5.71 -3.08
CA PHE A 123 -12.61 -5.87 -2.58
C PHE A 123 -13.56 -4.76 -3.04
N GLU A 124 -13.08 -3.87 -3.92
CA GLU A 124 -13.93 -2.90 -4.60
C GLU A 124 -15.15 -3.60 -5.22
N GLY A 125 -16.34 -3.04 -4.99
CA GLY A 125 -17.59 -3.55 -5.56
C GLY A 125 -18.11 -4.86 -4.98
N ARG A 126 -17.38 -5.52 -4.07
CA ARG A 126 -17.79 -6.82 -3.49
C ARG A 126 -18.99 -6.75 -2.56
N ASP A 127 -19.52 -5.57 -2.25
CA ASP A 127 -20.86 -5.36 -1.69
C ASP A 127 -21.36 -3.93 -2.00
N GLY A 128 -22.34 -3.82 -2.90
CA GLY A 128 -22.95 -2.56 -3.39
C GLY A 128 -24.14 -2.03 -2.58
N GLY A 129 -24.35 -2.51 -1.36
CA GLY A 129 -25.41 -2.00 -0.51
C GLY A 129 -25.01 -0.67 0.10
N ASP A 130 -25.77 0.38 -0.19
CA ASP A 130 -25.89 1.57 0.65
C ASP A 130 -26.51 1.15 2.01
N SER A 131 -25.83 0.26 2.75
CA SER A 131 -26.01 0.14 4.18
C SER A 131 -25.37 1.38 4.81
N GLY A 132 -25.97 2.55 4.50
CA GLY A 132 -25.96 3.73 5.35
C GLY A 132 -26.65 3.48 6.68
N SER A 133 -26.95 2.22 7.02
CA SER A 133 -27.13 1.78 8.39
C SER A 133 -25.85 2.15 9.16
N LEU A 134 -25.96 3.27 9.87
CA LEU A 134 -25.07 3.65 10.95
C LEU A 134 -24.74 2.37 11.72
N ILE A 135 -23.45 2.02 11.82
CA ILE A 135 -23.05 0.95 12.73
C ILE A 135 -23.58 1.40 14.09
N PRO A 136 -24.55 0.69 14.70
CA PRO A 136 -25.13 1.14 15.95
C PRO A 136 -24.01 1.32 16.96
N ALA A 137 -24.04 2.41 17.72
CA ALA A 137 -23.11 2.57 18.82
C ALA A 137 -23.33 1.41 19.81
N LYS A 138 -22.31 0.57 19.97
CA LYS A 138 -22.31 -0.54 20.93
C LYS A 138 -21.40 -0.19 22.10
N PRO A 139 -21.67 -0.73 23.30
CA PRO A 139 -20.70 -0.71 24.39
C PRO A 139 -19.36 -1.29 23.93
N LEU A 140 -18.26 -0.77 24.48
CA LEU A 140 -16.92 -1.25 24.13
C LEU A 140 -16.81 -2.77 24.38
N SER A 141 -17.44 -3.29 25.44
CA SER A 141 -17.49 -4.72 25.78
C SER A 141 -18.12 -5.62 24.72
N GLU A 142 -18.89 -5.06 23.79
CA GLU A 142 -19.53 -5.77 22.67
C GLU A 142 -18.79 -5.55 21.33
N THR A 143 -17.68 -4.81 21.35
CA THR A 143 -16.92 -4.47 20.15
C THR A 143 -16.10 -5.67 19.67
N ARG A 144 -16.21 -6.01 18.39
CA ARG A 144 -15.34 -6.99 17.72
C ARG A 144 -14.18 -6.26 17.05
N VAL A 145 -12.96 -6.55 17.49
CA VAL A 145 -11.74 -5.94 16.96
C VAL A 145 -11.05 -6.90 16.01
N LEU A 146 -10.77 -6.43 14.78
CA LEU A 146 -9.92 -7.14 13.83
C LEU A 146 -8.54 -6.48 13.77
N VAL A 147 -7.49 -7.22 14.07
CA VAL A 147 -6.12 -6.85 13.74
C VAL A 147 -5.81 -7.38 12.34
N LEU A 148 -5.64 -6.47 11.38
CA LEU A 148 -5.35 -6.77 9.99
C LEU A 148 -3.89 -6.42 9.66
N SER A 149 -3.09 -7.43 9.35
CA SER A 149 -1.69 -7.31 8.95
C SER A 149 -1.42 -7.98 7.60
N GLY A 150 -0.35 -7.54 6.92
CA GLY A 150 0.19 -8.26 5.75
C GLY A 150 0.94 -9.54 6.12
N ALA A 151 1.63 -10.13 5.13
CA ALA A 151 2.42 -11.36 5.32
C ALA A 151 3.68 -11.15 6.19
N GLY A 152 4.16 -9.90 6.33
CA GLY A 152 5.26 -9.56 7.22
C GLY A 152 4.76 -9.18 8.61
N ASP A 153 5.64 -9.28 9.62
CA ASP A 153 5.31 -8.84 10.97
C ASP A 153 5.04 -7.34 11.01
N ALA A 154 3.83 -6.97 11.45
CA ALA A 154 3.41 -5.59 11.59
C ALA A 154 3.64 -5.02 13.00
N PHE A 155 3.62 -5.88 14.02
CA PHE A 155 3.41 -5.46 15.40
C PHE A 155 4.40 -6.05 16.40
N GLY A 156 5.25 -7.01 16.01
CA GLY A 156 6.39 -7.54 16.79
C GLY A 156 6.00 -8.41 18.00
N ALA A 157 4.96 -8.00 18.73
CA ALA A 157 4.23 -8.78 19.71
C ALA A 157 2.79 -8.94 19.20
N SER A 158 2.09 -10.01 19.60
CA SER A 158 0.66 -10.08 19.30
C SER A 158 -0.01 -8.89 19.98
N LEU A 159 -0.67 -8.03 19.20
CA LEU A 159 -1.47 -6.95 19.75
C LEU A 159 -2.52 -7.46 20.75
N GLN A 160 -2.89 -8.75 20.68
CA GLN A 160 -3.75 -9.43 21.65
C GLN A 160 -3.08 -9.54 23.03
N ASP A 161 -1.77 -9.82 23.09
CA ASP A 161 -0.99 -9.82 24.34
C ASP A 161 -0.85 -8.39 24.89
N CYS A 162 -0.73 -7.41 23.99
CA CYS A 162 -0.74 -6.00 24.36
C CYS A 162 -2.14 -5.50 24.75
N ALA A 163 -3.23 -6.19 24.44
CA ALA A 163 -4.59 -5.71 24.71
C ALA A 163 -5.33 -6.57 25.73
N ALA A 164 -4.61 -7.19 26.67
CA ALA A 164 -5.07 -8.14 27.69
C ALA A 164 -6.18 -7.66 28.66
N ALA A 165 -7.06 -6.73 28.28
CA ALA A 165 -8.20 -6.33 29.07
C ALA A 165 -9.50 -6.88 28.47
N HIS A 166 -10.36 -7.43 29.33
CA HIS A 166 -11.75 -7.83 29.11
C HIS A 166 -12.68 -6.68 28.66
N SER A 167 -12.15 -5.67 27.97
CA SER A 167 -12.85 -4.45 27.58
C SER A 167 -13.63 -4.56 26.29
N VAL A 168 -13.42 -5.62 25.50
CA VAL A 168 -14.09 -5.85 24.21
C VAL A 168 -14.57 -7.30 24.06
N GLN A 169 -15.45 -7.56 23.10
CA GLN A 169 -16.04 -8.89 22.89
C GLN A 169 -15.01 -9.90 22.39
N SER A 170 -14.23 -9.51 21.39
CA SER A 170 -13.24 -10.39 20.77
C SER A 170 -12.15 -9.63 20.05
N TRP A 171 -10.98 -10.27 19.98
CA TRP A 171 -9.87 -9.88 19.11
C TRP A 171 -9.61 -11.00 18.12
N THR A 172 -9.66 -10.71 16.83
CA THR A 172 -9.22 -11.61 15.76
C THR A 172 -8.00 -11.03 15.08
N THR A 173 -6.94 -11.82 14.88
CA THR A 173 -5.73 -11.38 14.19
C THR A 173 -5.55 -12.16 12.90
N LEU A 174 -5.46 -11.44 11.78
CA LEU A 174 -5.15 -11.99 10.46
C LEU A 174 -3.81 -11.45 9.95
N GLY A 175 -2.98 -12.35 9.43
CA GLY A 175 -1.61 -12.03 8.99
C GLY A 175 -0.61 -11.82 10.13
N GLY A 176 0.61 -11.40 9.79
CA GLY A 176 1.73 -11.30 10.72
C GLY A 176 2.19 -12.65 11.30
N THR A 177 3.13 -12.60 12.25
CA THR A 177 3.75 -13.77 12.88
C THR A 177 2.84 -14.48 13.90
N GLY A 178 1.84 -13.79 14.44
CA GLY A 178 0.91 -14.31 15.45
C GLY A 178 -0.54 -14.49 14.98
N GLY A 179 -0.85 -14.21 13.71
CA GLY A 179 -2.21 -14.33 13.16
C GLY A 179 -2.36 -15.47 12.16
N SER A 180 -3.60 -15.84 11.86
CA SER A 180 -3.87 -16.81 10.80
C SER A 180 -3.84 -16.14 9.42
N TRP A 181 -3.21 -16.78 8.45
CA TRP A 181 -3.29 -16.33 7.06
C TRP A 181 -4.64 -16.74 6.47
N LYS A 182 -5.39 -15.77 5.95
CA LYS A 182 -6.66 -16.00 5.27
C LYS A 182 -6.60 -15.43 3.85
N PRO A 183 -6.71 -16.28 2.80
CA PRO A 183 -6.65 -15.80 1.42
C PRO A 183 -7.73 -14.78 1.07
N ASP A 184 -8.89 -14.84 1.74
CA ASP A 184 -9.98 -13.86 1.63
C ASP A 184 -10.47 -13.39 3.01
N PRO A 185 -9.92 -12.26 3.53
CA PRO A 185 -10.34 -11.66 4.80
C PRO A 185 -11.58 -10.75 4.70
N TRP A 186 -12.26 -10.67 3.55
CA TRP A 186 -13.33 -9.67 3.32
C TRP A 186 -14.43 -9.71 4.39
N ARG A 187 -14.91 -10.91 4.71
CA ARG A 187 -15.96 -11.11 5.72
C ARG A 187 -15.53 -10.60 7.09
N ASP A 188 -14.31 -10.91 7.52
CA ASP A 188 -13.77 -10.51 8.82
C ASP A 188 -13.62 -8.99 8.90
N ILE A 189 -13.14 -8.36 7.82
CA ILE A 189 -13.04 -6.90 7.72
C ILE A 189 -14.43 -6.28 7.84
N ARG A 190 -15.43 -6.78 7.09
CA ARG A 190 -16.79 -6.24 7.09
C ARG A 190 -17.51 -6.38 8.43
N GLU A 191 -17.31 -7.51 9.08
CA GLU A 191 -17.94 -7.82 10.35
C GLU A 191 -17.28 -7.09 11.54
N ALA A 192 -16.01 -6.71 11.44
CA ALA A 192 -15.34 -5.95 12.49
C ALA A 192 -16.07 -4.63 12.80
N ASP A 193 -16.19 -4.33 14.09
CA ASP A 193 -16.69 -3.03 14.56
C ASP A 193 -15.54 -1.99 14.51
N VAL A 194 -14.29 -2.43 14.76
CA VAL A 194 -13.06 -1.63 14.57
C VAL A 194 -11.97 -2.50 13.95
N VAL A 195 -11.27 -1.95 12.95
CA VAL A 195 -10.06 -2.56 12.38
C VAL A 195 -8.80 -1.87 12.91
N VAL A 196 -7.90 -2.63 13.52
CA VAL A 196 -6.55 -2.21 13.87
C VAL A 196 -5.61 -2.66 12.76
N THR A 197 -4.88 -1.74 12.13
CA THR A 197 -4.00 -2.09 11.01
C THR A 197 -2.77 -1.18 10.92
N HIS A 198 -1.82 -1.56 10.09
CA HIS A 198 -0.71 -0.69 9.71
C HIS A 198 -1.09 0.21 8.53
N ALA A 199 -0.30 1.24 8.25
CA ALA A 199 -0.62 2.24 7.22
C ALA A 199 -0.17 1.80 5.81
N GLY A 200 -0.25 0.50 5.51
CA GLY A 200 0.05 -0.03 4.18
C GLY A 200 -1.07 0.32 3.20
N GLN A 201 -0.72 0.70 1.96
CA GLN A 201 -1.69 1.22 0.99
C GLN A 201 -2.86 0.26 0.73
N SER A 202 -2.59 -1.03 0.53
CA SER A 202 -3.64 -2.04 0.33
C SER A 202 -4.52 -2.23 1.57
N CYS A 203 -3.94 -2.33 2.77
CA CYS A 203 -4.71 -2.46 4.01
C CYS A 203 -5.64 -1.25 4.23
N ILE A 204 -5.15 -0.03 3.99
CA ILE A 204 -5.97 1.17 4.08
C ILE A 204 -7.07 1.18 3.01
N ALA A 205 -6.76 0.76 1.78
CA ALA A 205 -7.75 0.66 0.72
C ALA A 205 -8.85 -0.36 1.06
N ASP A 206 -8.49 -1.51 1.65
CA ASP A 206 -9.44 -2.56 2.06
C ASP A 206 -10.36 -2.09 3.19
N VAL A 207 -9.80 -1.43 4.21
CA VAL A 207 -10.56 -0.81 5.31
C VAL A 207 -11.50 0.28 4.77
N ALA A 208 -11.02 1.10 3.84
CA ALA A 208 -11.80 2.14 3.19
C ALA A 208 -12.94 1.57 2.34
N ALA A 209 -12.69 0.46 1.62
CA ALA A 209 -13.68 -0.26 0.83
C ALA A 209 -14.81 -0.79 1.72
N ALA A 210 -14.46 -1.38 2.86
CA ALA A 210 -15.42 -1.89 3.83
C ALA A 210 -16.10 -0.78 4.67
N ARG A 211 -15.58 0.45 4.61
CA ARG A 211 -15.96 1.61 5.43
C ARG A 211 -16.05 1.24 6.90
N ARG A 212 -14.96 0.70 7.44
CA ARG A 212 -14.88 0.35 8.87
C ARG A 212 -14.16 1.43 9.67
N PRO A 213 -14.62 1.74 10.89
CA PRO A 213 -13.79 2.43 11.88
C PRO A 213 -12.41 1.79 11.99
N ALA A 214 -11.37 2.60 12.17
CA ALA A 214 -10.02 2.07 12.25
C ALA A 214 -9.08 2.82 13.21
N THR A 215 -8.19 2.04 13.82
CA THR A 215 -6.97 2.52 14.49
C THR A 215 -5.77 2.10 13.66
N VAL A 216 -4.99 3.07 13.20
CA VAL A 216 -3.85 2.86 12.33
C VAL A 216 -2.56 3.12 13.08
N VAL A 217 -1.63 2.17 13.01
CA VAL A 217 -0.30 2.27 13.60
C VAL A 217 0.74 2.09 12.49
N PRO A 218 1.35 3.17 11.97
CA PRO A 218 2.29 3.06 10.86
C PRO A 218 3.58 2.35 11.30
N GLN A 219 4.06 1.46 10.44
CA GLN A 219 5.38 0.85 10.61
C GLN A 219 6.50 1.80 10.20
N SER A 220 7.68 1.60 10.79
CA SER A 220 8.92 2.13 10.22
C SER A 220 9.24 1.37 8.94
N ARG A 221 9.39 2.11 7.85
CA ARG A 221 9.71 1.56 6.54
C ARG A 221 10.74 2.45 5.86
N PRO A 222 11.56 1.91 4.95
CA PRO A 222 12.47 2.74 4.16
C PRO A 222 11.69 3.90 3.55
N PHE A 223 12.17 5.14 3.75
CA PHE A 223 11.54 6.34 3.18
C PHE A 223 10.16 6.72 3.74
N ASP A 224 9.74 6.18 4.89
CA ASP A 224 8.60 6.64 5.68
C ASP A 224 7.22 6.60 4.98
N GLU A 225 6.98 5.66 4.05
CA GLU A 225 5.71 5.61 3.30
C GLU A 225 4.50 5.45 4.20
N GLN A 226 4.57 4.57 5.19
CA GLN A 226 3.46 4.34 6.12
C GLN A 226 3.24 5.54 7.05
N ARG A 227 4.32 6.19 7.50
CA ARG A 227 4.20 7.42 8.31
C ARG A 227 3.60 8.57 7.51
N ALA A 228 3.90 8.68 6.22
CA ALA A 228 3.26 9.65 5.33
C ALA A 228 1.76 9.38 5.17
N THR A 229 1.37 8.13 4.89
CA THR A 229 -0.04 7.73 4.83
C THR A 229 -0.77 8.05 6.14
N ALA A 230 -0.21 7.65 7.29
CA ALA A 230 -0.80 7.91 8.61
C ALA A 230 -0.99 9.41 8.91
N ARG A 231 -0.05 10.27 8.50
CA ARG A 231 -0.21 11.74 8.61
C ARG A 231 -1.42 12.25 7.82
N VAL A 232 -1.64 11.73 6.60
CA VAL A 232 -2.79 12.09 5.75
C VAL A 232 -4.09 11.61 6.40
N LEU A 233 -4.14 10.37 6.88
CA LEU A 233 -5.32 9.81 7.57
C LEU A 233 -5.70 10.63 8.80
N LYS A 234 -4.71 10.97 9.65
CA LYS A 234 -4.91 11.80 10.84
C LYS A 234 -5.39 13.21 10.47
N ARG A 235 -4.72 13.88 9.53
CA ARG A 235 -5.06 15.24 9.09
C ARG A 235 -6.51 15.36 8.61
N HIS A 236 -6.97 14.35 7.88
CA HIS A 236 -8.31 14.34 7.28
C HIS A 236 -9.37 13.60 8.12
N ARG A 237 -8.99 13.15 9.33
CA ARG A 237 -9.84 12.42 10.29
C ARG A 237 -10.50 11.20 9.64
N LEU A 238 -9.73 10.43 8.87
CA LEU A 238 -10.20 9.19 8.25
C LEU A 238 -10.08 7.98 9.18
N ALA A 239 -9.13 8.03 10.11
CA ALA A 239 -8.89 7.00 11.12
C ALA A 239 -8.24 7.62 12.36
N VAL A 240 -8.33 6.92 13.50
CA VAL A 240 -7.49 7.19 14.66
C VAL A 240 -6.07 6.70 14.35
N VAL A 241 -5.05 7.50 14.69
CA VAL A 241 -3.65 7.17 14.37
C VAL A 241 -2.80 7.20 15.63
N ALA A 242 -2.19 6.06 15.97
CA ALA A 242 -1.16 5.97 17.00
C ALA A 242 0.22 5.90 16.34
N GLN A 243 1.17 6.74 16.77
CA GLN A 243 2.48 6.86 16.09
C GLN A 243 3.43 5.66 16.30
N ARG A 244 3.12 4.82 17.28
CA ARG A 244 3.81 3.59 17.66
C ARG A 244 2.80 2.65 18.30
N VAL A 245 3.18 1.38 18.48
CA VAL A 245 2.37 0.41 19.22
C VAL A 245 2.03 1.01 20.60
N PRO A 246 0.74 1.19 20.93
CA PRO A 246 0.31 1.76 22.20
C PRO A 246 0.63 0.87 23.40
N ASP A 247 0.71 1.48 24.57
CA ASP A 247 0.64 0.75 25.84
C ASP A 247 -0.74 0.05 25.96
N PRO A 248 -0.81 -1.15 26.58
CA PRO A 248 -2.06 -1.85 26.82
C PRO A 248 -3.23 -1.01 27.35
N ARG A 249 -2.95 -0.10 28.27
CA ARG A 249 -3.95 0.74 28.94
C ARG A 249 -4.54 1.82 28.02
N ALA A 250 -3.88 2.11 26.90
CA ALA A 250 -4.34 3.11 25.94
C ALA A 250 -5.37 2.57 24.93
N TRP A 251 -5.47 1.24 24.77
CA TRP A 251 -6.37 0.63 23.78
C TRP A 251 -7.85 0.99 23.97
N PRO A 252 -8.44 0.94 25.19
CA PRO A 252 -9.84 1.30 25.35
C PRO A 252 -10.17 2.68 24.80
N ALA A 253 -9.35 3.69 25.11
CA ALA A 253 -9.54 5.06 24.62
C ALA A 253 -9.39 5.17 23.09
N LEU A 254 -8.41 4.46 22.50
CA LEU A 254 -8.20 4.46 21.05
C LEU A 254 -9.36 3.78 20.31
N LEU A 255 -9.87 2.66 20.84
CA LEU A 255 -10.99 1.93 20.24
C LEU A 255 -12.29 2.74 20.35
N THR A 256 -12.57 3.35 21.50
CA THR A 256 -13.71 4.27 21.66
C THR A 256 -13.62 5.43 20.65
N ALA A 257 -12.47 6.08 20.53
CA ALA A 257 -12.28 7.15 19.56
C ALA A 257 -12.44 6.67 18.10
N ALA A 258 -12.05 5.42 17.80
CA ALA A 258 -12.25 4.84 16.48
C ALA A 258 -13.74 4.63 16.20
N THR A 259 -14.49 4.06 17.14
CA THR A 259 -15.94 3.84 16.99
C THR A 259 -16.74 5.13 16.83
N GLU A 260 -16.24 6.25 17.34
CA GLU A 260 -16.85 7.59 17.18
C GLU A 260 -16.56 8.23 15.81
N THR A 261 -15.66 7.65 15.02
CA THR A 261 -15.32 8.18 13.69
C THR A 261 -16.42 7.83 12.68
N ASP A 262 -16.91 8.82 11.94
CA ASP A 262 -17.86 8.62 10.83
C ASP A 262 -17.22 7.78 9.71
N PRO A 263 -17.68 6.53 9.48
CA PRO A 263 -17.10 5.66 8.46
C PRO A 263 -17.36 6.12 7.03
N GLN A 264 -18.32 7.03 6.80
CA GLN A 264 -18.57 7.59 5.46
C GLN A 264 -17.41 8.47 5.00
N ARG A 265 -16.56 8.97 5.92
CA ARG A 265 -15.35 9.72 5.57
C ARG A 265 -14.40 8.92 4.68
N TRP A 266 -14.42 7.59 4.74
CA TRP A 266 -13.64 6.73 3.86
C TRP A 266 -13.96 6.89 2.37
N ARG A 267 -15.13 7.44 2.00
CA ARG A 267 -15.43 7.80 0.60
C ARG A 267 -14.39 8.77 0.03
N ARG A 268 -13.78 9.61 0.88
CA ARG A 268 -12.69 10.53 0.49
C ARG A 268 -11.39 9.81 0.12
N TRP A 269 -11.24 8.53 0.45
CA TRP A 269 -10.12 7.69 0.00
C TRP A 269 -10.29 7.19 -1.45
N GLU A 270 -11.45 7.46 -2.06
CA GLU A 270 -11.75 7.24 -3.48
C GLU A 270 -11.49 5.81 -3.97
N VAL A 271 -11.86 4.80 -3.18
CA VAL A 271 -11.72 3.39 -3.60
C VAL A 271 -12.61 3.06 -4.80
N ALA A 272 -13.82 3.63 -4.86
CA ALA A 272 -14.73 3.41 -5.97
C ALA A 272 -14.14 3.95 -7.29
N GLY A 273 -14.08 3.09 -8.29
CA GLY A 273 -13.47 3.29 -9.60
C GLY A 273 -11.94 3.31 -9.61
N ALA A 274 -11.26 3.02 -8.49
CA ALA A 274 -9.80 3.19 -8.40
C ALA A 274 -9.04 2.25 -9.34
N ALA A 275 -9.44 0.98 -9.40
CA ALA A 275 -8.83 0.01 -10.31
C ALA A 275 -9.06 0.42 -11.77
N ASN A 276 -10.27 0.89 -12.11
CA ASN A 276 -10.60 1.32 -13.47
C ASN A 276 -9.81 2.57 -13.88
N ARG A 277 -9.67 3.57 -13.01
CA ARG A 277 -8.83 4.75 -13.27
C ARG A 277 -7.36 4.37 -13.47
N ALA A 278 -6.85 3.39 -12.72
CA ALA A 278 -5.50 2.88 -12.91
C ALA A 278 -5.34 2.17 -14.26
N ALA A 279 -6.28 1.29 -14.62
CA ALA A 279 -6.29 0.63 -15.91
C ALA A 279 -6.34 1.64 -17.07
N GLU A 280 -7.21 2.63 -17.00
CA GLU A 280 -7.31 3.70 -18.00
C GLU A 280 -6.00 4.48 -18.15
N ALA A 281 -5.33 4.83 -17.04
CA ALA A 281 -4.04 5.51 -17.07
C ALA A 281 -2.94 4.64 -17.73
N ILE A 282 -2.92 3.34 -17.43
CA ILE A 282 -1.98 2.38 -18.02
C ILE A 282 -2.21 2.26 -19.53
N GLU A 283 -3.45 2.01 -19.94
CA GLU A 283 -3.80 1.86 -21.36
C GLU A 283 -3.59 3.15 -22.15
N SER A 284 -3.95 4.30 -21.57
CA SER A 284 -3.72 5.60 -22.20
C SER A 284 -2.24 5.86 -22.42
N THR A 285 -1.37 5.43 -21.50
CA THR A 285 0.08 5.56 -21.64
C THR A 285 0.60 4.69 -22.78
N ALA A 286 0.18 3.42 -22.83
CA ALA A 286 0.55 2.51 -23.92
C ALA A 286 0.14 3.07 -25.29
N ARG A 287 -1.10 3.57 -25.43
CA ARG A 287 -1.59 4.20 -26.66
C ARG A 287 -0.78 5.43 -27.05
N ARG A 288 -0.50 6.33 -26.10
CA ARG A 288 0.27 7.56 -26.30
C ARG A 288 1.69 7.26 -26.81
N CYS A 289 2.42 6.39 -26.10
CA CYS A 289 3.80 6.04 -26.46
C CYS A 289 3.90 5.34 -27.81
N ARG A 290 2.90 4.54 -28.20
CA ARG A 290 2.83 3.92 -29.54
C ARG A 290 2.69 4.97 -30.65
N GLN A 291 1.97 6.05 -30.41
CA GLN A 291 1.68 7.10 -31.39
C GLN A 291 2.82 8.12 -31.54
N GLY A 292 3.81 8.12 -30.64
CA GLY A 292 4.94 9.06 -30.68
C GLY A 292 4.57 10.49 -30.28
N THR A 293 3.41 10.66 -29.65
CA THR A 293 2.90 11.91 -29.07
C THR A 293 3.09 11.92 -27.57
#